data_AF-R9KI11-F1
#
_entry.id   AF-R9KI11-F1
#
_cell.length_a   1.000
_cell.length_b   1.000
_cell.length_c   1.000
_cell.angle_alpha   90.00
_cell.angle_beta   90.00
_cell.angle_gamma   90.00
#
_symmetry.space_group_name_H-M   'P 1'
#
loop_
_entity.id
_entity.type
_entity.pdbx_description
1 polymer ?
#
loop_
_entity_poly.entity_id
_entity_poly.type
_entity_poly.pdbx_seq_one_letter_code
_entity_poly.pdbx_strand_id
1 'polypeptide(L)'
;MVLSWTHYRILLQVHDLKARTWYEKEAYEQTWSTKTLQRNINTQYYYRLLQSRNKSAVEAEMKEKTINYQNDKLEFVKNPVITEFMGLSSNTDMTESDLETAILNNLQKFLMELGKGYAFVARQQHVHTEKEHYYIDLVFYNYILKCFVLIDLKTNKITHQDIGQMDMYVRMYDELKKRDDDNPTIGIVLCEETDEDIARYSILHGNEQLFASKYKLYLPDEDELRREISRQKAIFQLQQKEKAALKEADADE
;
A
#
# COMPACT_ATOMS: atom_id res chain seq x y z
N MET A 1 -16.80 -4.02 22.99
CA MET A 1 -15.92 -3.82 21.82
C MET A 1 -16.54 -2.75 20.95
N VAL A 2 -15.78 -1.83 20.35
CA VAL A 2 -16.33 -0.72 19.54
C VAL A 2 -16.52 -1.20 18.09
N LEU A 3 -17.64 -0.84 17.47
CA LEU A 3 -17.87 -1.09 16.04
C LEU A 3 -16.92 -0.20 15.22
N SER A 4 -16.15 -0.79 14.30
CA SER A 4 -15.27 -0.03 13.40
C SER A 4 -16.05 0.74 12.34
N TRP A 5 -15.41 1.72 11.68
CA TRP A 5 -16.00 2.41 10.53
C TRP A 5 -16.46 1.45 9.41
N THR A 6 -15.75 0.35 9.22
CA THR A 6 -16.13 -0.69 8.25
C THR A 6 -17.47 -1.35 8.61
N HIS A 7 -17.77 -1.55 9.90
CA HIS A 7 -19.09 -2.04 10.33
C HIS A 7 -20.19 -1.04 9.96
N TYR A 8 -19.95 0.26 10.22
CA TYR A 8 -20.91 1.31 9.86
C TYR A 8 -21.11 1.41 8.35
N ARG A 9 -20.05 1.31 7.54
CA ARG A 9 -20.17 1.25 6.07
C ARG A 9 -21.09 0.13 5.62
N ILE A 10 -20.96 -1.07 6.21
CA ILE A 10 -21.80 -2.22 5.88
C ILE A 10 -23.25 -1.98 6.33
N LEU A 11 -23.47 -1.44 7.53
CA LEU A 11 -24.80 -1.13 8.05
C LEU A 11 -25.54 -0.08 7.19
N LEU A 12 -24.82 0.89 6.63
CA LEU A 12 -25.40 1.91 5.75
C LEU A 12 -26.00 1.34 4.46
N GLN A 13 -25.56 0.15 4.02
CA GLN A 13 -26.13 -0.55 2.86
C GLN A 13 -27.50 -1.17 3.16
N VAL A 14 -27.89 -1.33 4.42
CA VAL A 14 -29.19 -1.88 4.82
C VAL A 14 -30.24 -0.78 4.79
N HIS A 15 -31.14 -0.77 3.80
CA HIS A 15 -32.14 0.29 3.63
C HIS A 15 -33.24 0.29 4.71
N ASP A 16 -33.62 -0.87 5.24
CA ASP A 16 -34.61 -0.98 6.32
C ASP A 16 -33.98 -0.54 7.65
N LEU A 17 -34.51 0.54 8.22
CA LEU A 17 -34.02 1.12 9.47
C LEU A 17 -34.15 0.14 10.65
N LYS A 18 -35.22 -0.65 10.71
CA LYS A 18 -35.42 -1.62 11.80
C LYS A 18 -34.43 -2.77 11.72
N ALA A 19 -34.20 -3.29 10.52
CA ALA A 19 -33.20 -4.32 10.28
C ALA A 19 -31.79 -3.78 10.58
N ARG A 20 -31.48 -2.54 10.17
CA ARG A 20 -30.19 -1.89 10.42
C ARG A 20 -29.89 -1.75 11.91
N THR A 21 -30.81 -1.17 12.68
CA THR A 21 -30.64 -1.02 14.14
C THR A 21 -30.52 -2.37 14.83
N TRP A 22 -31.23 -3.39 14.34
CA TRP A 22 -31.09 -4.74 14.87
C TRP A 22 -29.71 -5.33 14.59
N TYR A 23 -29.22 -5.25 13.35
CA TYR A 23 -27.88 -5.72 12.99
C TYR A 23 -26.77 -4.98 13.74
N GLU A 24 -26.93 -3.68 13.97
CA GLU A 24 -25.99 -2.88 14.77
C GLU A 24 -25.90 -3.39 16.21
N LYS A 25 -27.06 -3.59 16.84
CA LYS A 25 -27.14 -4.10 18.21
C LYS A 25 -26.55 -5.50 18.33
N GLU A 26 -26.95 -6.42 17.46
CA GLU A 26 -26.47 -7.81 17.49
C GLU A 26 -24.97 -7.90 17.18
N ALA A 27 -24.46 -7.10 16.24
CA ALA A 27 -23.03 -7.07 15.95
C ALA A 27 -22.21 -6.60 17.16
N TYR A 28 -22.73 -5.64 17.92
CA TYR A 28 -22.11 -5.15 19.14
C TYR A 28 -22.17 -6.19 20.28
N GLU A 29 -23.35 -6.75 20.56
CA GLU A 29 -23.56 -7.69 21.66
C GLU A 29 -22.86 -9.03 21.43
N GLN A 30 -22.91 -9.54 20.20
CA GLN A 30 -22.30 -10.83 19.83
C GLN A 30 -20.88 -10.71 19.27
N THR A 31 -20.31 -9.50 19.25
CA THR A 31 -18.93 -9.25 18.79
C THR A 31 -18.68 -9.80 17.38
N TRP A 32 -19.60 -9.52 16.44
CA TRP A 32 -19.47 -10.00 15.08
C TRP A 32 -18.32 -9.28 14.35
N SER A 33 -17.52 -10.03 13.60
CA SER A 33 -16.55 -9.46 12.66
C SER A 33 -17.24 -8.84 11.45
N THR A 34 -16.51 -8.02 10.68
CA THR A 34 -17.07 -7.35 9.49
C THR A 34 -17.60 -8.37 8.47
N LYS A 35 -16.89 -9.48 8.30
CA LYS A 35 -17.30 -10.63 7.45
C LYS A 35 -18.56 -11.32 7.98
N THR A 36 -18.68 -11.47 9.29
CA THR A 36 -19.87 -12.05 9.93
C THR A 36 -21.09 -11.15 9.73
N LEU A 37 -20.93 -9.84 9.96
CA LEU A 37 -21.98 -8.85 9.73
C LEU A 37 -22.42 -8.81 8.26
N GLN A 38 -21.47 -8.73 7.32
CA GLN A 38 -21.76 -8.73 5.89
C GLN A 38 -22.50 -10.01 5.46
N ARG A 39 -22.06 -11.17 5.93
CA ARG A 39 -22.72 -12.44 5.65
C ARG A 39 -24.15 -12.47 6.22
N ASN A 40 -24.35 -12.02 7.45
CA ASN A 40 -25.65 -12.01 8.08
C ASN A 40 -26.63 -11.09 7.33
N ILE A 41 -26.14 -9.95 6.83
CA ILE A 41 -26.92 -9.05 5.95
C ILE A 41 -27.23 -9.73 4.61
N ASN A 42 -26.24 -10.29 3.92
CA ASN A 42 -26.40 -10.93 2.60
C ASN A 42 -27.37 -12.12 2.65
N THR A 43 -27.34 -12.87 3.76
CA THR A 43 -28.23 -14.01 3.98
C THR A 43 -29.57 -13.61 4.59
N GLN A 44 -29.85 -12.31 4.74
CA GLN A 44 -31.10 -11.80 5.31
C GLN A 44 -31.42 -12.42 6.68
N TYR A 45 -30.39 -12.63 7.51
CA TYR A 45 -30.48 -13.33 8.78
C TYR A 45 -31.59 -12.79 9.70
N TYR A 46 -31.74 -11.47 9.78
CA TYR A 46 -32.83 -10.80 10.50
C TYR A 46 -34.21 -11.30 10.08
N TYR A 47 -34.50 -11.33 8.77
CA TYR A 47 -35.79 -11.75 8.25
C TYR A 47 -36.01 -13.26 8.43
N ARG A 48 -34.94 -14.07 8.28
CA ARG A 48 -35.00 -15.52 8.54
C ARG A 48 -35.30 -15.83 10.01
N LEU A 49 -34.75 -15.05 10.93
CA LEU A 49 -35.01 -15.20 12.37
C LEU A 49 -36.46 -14.81 12.75
N LEU A 50 -37.03 -13.82 12.07
CA LEU A 50 -38.43 -13.42 12.24
C LEU A 50 -39.41 -14.45 11.67
N GLN A 51 -39.08 -15.07 10.54
CA GLN A 51 -39.95 -16.02 9.84
C GLN A 51 -39.85 -17.46 10.38
N SER A 52 -38.72 -17.84 10.99
CA SER A 52 -38.52 -19.19 11.49
C SER A 52 -39.31 -19.47 12.78
N ARG A 53 -40.00 -20.61 12.81
CA ARG A 53 -40.63 -21.15 14.02
C ARG A 53 -39.61 -21.70 15.02
N ASN A 54 -38.41 -22.06 14.54
CA ASN A 54 -37.32 -22.62 15.34
C ASN A 54 -36.10 -21.69 15.25
N LYS A 55 -36.07 -20.68 16.13
CA LYS A 55 -35.03 -19.64 16.14
C LYS A 55 -33.66 -20.18 16.55
N SER A 56 -33.62 -21.15 17.47
CA SER A 56 -32.37 -21.74 17.94
C SER A 56 -31.63 -22.53 16.85
N ALA A 57 -32.35 -23.16 15.93
CA ALA A 57 -31.73 -23.82 14.77
C ALA A 57 -31.06 -22.81 13.82
N VAL A 58 -31.68 -21.65 13.59
CA VAL A 58 -31.16 -20.58 12.74
C VAL A 58 -29.93 -19.91 13.37
N GLU A 59 -29.95 -19.73 14.69
CA GLU A 59 -28.80 -19.24 15.46
C GLU A 59 -27.63 -20.22 15.45
N ALA A 60 -27.89 -21.53 15.60
CA ALA A 60 -26.85 -22.57 15.56
C ALA A 60 -26.16 -22.64 14.20
N GLU A 61 -26.94 -22.61 13.10
CA GLU A 61 -26.40 -22.56 11.73
C GLU A 61 -25.53 -21.31 11.51
N MET A 62 -25.99 -20.16 11.99
CA MET A 62 -25.22 -18.91 11.88
C MET A 62 -23.87 -19.05 12.58
N LYS A 63 -23.88 -19.49 13.85
CA LYS A 63 -22.67 -19.68 14.66
C LYS A 63 -21.70 -20.67 14.02
N GLU A 64 -22.19 -21.80 13.51
CA GLU A 64 -21.38 -22.80 12.81
C GLU A 64 -20.70 -22.21 11.57
N LYS A 65 -21.46 -21.49 10.73
CA LYS A 65 -20.95 -20.94 9.46
C LYS A 65 -20.10 -19.68 9.64
N THR A 66 -20.07 -19.08 10.83
CA THR A 66 -19.29 -17.88 11.14
C THR A 66 -18.13 -18.12 12.10
N ILE A 67 -17.98 -19.34 12.62
CA ILE A 67 -16.93 -19.68 13.61
C ILE A 67 -15.52 -19.35 13.09
N ASN A 68 -15.28 -19.59 11.81
CA ASN A 68 -13.99 -19.28 11.16
C ASN A 68 -13.76 -17.77 10.95
N TYR A 69 -14.82 -16.96 10.89
CA TYR A 69 -14.71 -15.50 10.79
C TYR A 69 -14.47 -14.82 12.13
N GLN A 70 -14.66 -15.53 13.24
CA GLN A 70 -14.43 -15.03 14.60
C GLN A 70 -13.00 -15.33 15.10
N ASN A 71 -12.29 -16.27 14.49
CA ASN A 71 -10.88 -16.56 14.80
C ASN A 71 -9.94 -15.42 14.34
N ASP A 72 -10.39 -14.57 13.41
CA ASP A 72 -9.69 -13.38 12.96
C ASP A 72 -9.97 -12.20 13.92
N LYS A 73 -9.80 -12.39 15.24
CA LYS A 73 -9.91 -11.31 16.26
C LYS A 73 -8.93 -10.14 16.02
N LEU A 74 -8.02 -10.32 15.06
CA LEU A 74 -7.04 -9.36 14.58
C LEU A 74 -7.47 -8.67 13.26
N GLU A 75 -8.73 -8.78 12.82
CA GLU A 75 -9.20 -8.08 11.62
C GLU A 75 -9.12 -6.54 11.77
N PHE A 76 -9.14 -6.03 13.02
CA PHE A 76 -8.82 -4.63 13.33
C PHE A 76 -7.35 -4.24 13.04
N VAL A 77 -6.43 -5.20 13.11
CA VAL A 77 -4.99 -5.04 12.84
C VAL A 77 -4.69 -5.08 11.34
N LYS A 78 -5.64 -5.53 10.52
CA LYS A 78 -5.53 -5.55 9.04
C LYS A 78 -6.08 -4.30 8.37
N ASN A 79 -6.49 -3.28 9.13
CA ASN A 79 -6.83 -1.98 8.58
C ASN A 79 -5.58 -1.07 8.66
N PRO A 80 -4.86 -0.83 7.55
CA PRO A 80 -3.63 -0.03 7.55
C PRO A 80 -3.80 1.34 8.22
N VAL A 81 -5.02 1.90 8.18
CA VAL A 81 -5.36 3.20 8.77
C VAL A 81 -5.46 3.16 10.31
N ILE A 82 -5.78 2.01 10.92
CA ILE A 82 -5.94 1.90 12.39
C ILE A 82 -4.64 1.42 13.05
N THR A 83 -3.88 0.57 12.35
CA THR A 83 -2.59 0.05 12.83
C THR A 83 -1.57 1.18 13.02
N GLU A 84 -1.58 2.18 12.14
CA GLU A 84 -0.76 3.39 12.24
C GLU A 84 -1.11 4.26 13.47
N PHE A 85 -2.35 4.19 13.96
CA PHE A 85 -2.83 5.00 15.09
C PHE A 85 -2.61 4.36 16.47
N MET A 86 -2.47 3.02 16.53
CA MET A 86 -2.32 2.30 17.80
C MET A 86 -0.86 2.04 18.22
N GLY A 87 0.13 2.27 17.34
CA GLY A 87 1.55 2.04 17.67
C GLY A 87 1.87 0.58 18.03
N LEU A 88 1.03 -0.37 17.59
CA LEU A 88 1.14 -1.79 17.88
C LEU A 88 1.41 -2.55 16.58
N SER A 89 2.54 -2.28 15.94
CA SER A 89 3.16 -3.24 15.02
C SER A 89 4.24 -3.99 15.77
N SER A 90 4.19 -5.31 15.69
CA SER A 90 5.28 -6.22 15.96
C SER A 90 6.60 -5.62 15.47
N ASN A 91 7.64 -5.63 16.30
CA ASN A 91 8.93 -4.97 16.05
C ASN A 91 9.56 -5.25 14.66
N THR A 92 9.15 -6.31 13.96
CA THR A 92 9.57 -6.63 12.59
C THR A 92 8.90 -5.79 11.50
N ASP A 93 7.60 -5.48 11.62
CA ASP A 93 6.87 -4.71 10.59
C ASP A 93 7.22 -3.21 10.65
N MET A 94 7.53 -2.71 11.85
CA MET A 94 8.12 -1.36 11.99
C MET A 94 9.47 -1.28 11.26
N THR A 95 10.33 -2.30 11.39
CA THR A 95 11.67 -2.23 10.78
C THR A 95 11.66 -2.26 9.25
N GLU A 96 10.71 -2.98 8.63
CA GLU A 96 10.61 -3.03 7.17
C GLU A 96 10.02 -1.73 6.61
N SER A 97 8.94 -1.21 7.20
CA SER A 97 8.36 0.08 6.82
C SER A 97 9.31 1.25 7.08
N ASP A 98 10.08 1.21 8.18
CA ASP A 98 11.12 2.20 8.50
C ASP A 98 12.27 2.14 7.49
N LEU A 99 12.67 0.93 7.06
CA LEU A 99 13.70 0.73 6.05
C LEU A 99 13.24 1.28 4.68
N GLU A 100 12.04 0.91 4.24
CA GLU A 100 11.44 1.41 3.00
C GLU A 100 11.36 2.94 3.01
N THR A 101 10.86 3.50 4.12
CA THR A 101 10.77 4.95 4.32
C THR A 101 12.15 5.61 4.28
N ALA A 102 13.17 4.99 4.86
CA ALA A 102 14.55 5.48 4.84
C ALA A 102 15.14 5.44 3.42
N ILE A 103 14.93 4.34 2.68
CA ILE A 103 15.37 4.21 1.29
C ILE A 103 14.69 5.27 0.43
N LEU A 104 13.36 5.43 0.52
CA LEU A 104 12.62 6.45 -0.25
C LEU A 104 13.07 7.87 0.08
N ASN A 105 13.26 8.19 1.37
CA ASN A 105 13.78 9.49 1.82
C ASN A 105 15.12 9.82 1.16
N ASN A 106 16.02 8.84 1.16
CA ASN A 106 17.36 9.05 0.64
C ASN A 106 17.39 9.02 -0.88
N LEU A 107 16.61 8.15 -1.53
CA LEU A 107 16.46 8.13 -2.98
C LEU A 107 15.91 9.47 -3.49
N GLN A 108 14.95 10.06 -2.77
CA GLN A 108 14.45 11.39 -3.08
C GLN A 108 15.58 12.43 -3.06
N LYS A 109 16.40 12.44 -2.00
CA LYS A 109 17.56 13.35 -1.89
C LYS A 109 18.59 13.11 -2.98
N PHE A 110 18.97 11.85 -3.20
CA PHE A 110 19.91 11.43 -4.23
C PHE A 110 19.50 11.95 -5.61
N LEU A 111 18.24 11.77 -6.01
CA LEU A 111 17.74 12.22 -7.31
C LEU A 111 17.76 13.76 -7.44
N MET A 112 17.45 14.47 -6.35
CA MET A 112 17.55 15.94 -6.33
C MET A 112 19.02 16.41 -6.41
N GLU A 113 19.94 15.72 -5.72
CA GLU A 113 21.37 16.02 -5.67
C GLU A 113 22.11 15.62 -6.96
N LEU A 114 21.55 14.68 -7.73
CA LEU A 114 22.12 14.21 -8.99
C LEU A 114 22.33 15.33 -10.02
N GLY A 115 21.63 16.46 -9.86
CA GLY A 115 21.81 17.65 -10.71
C GLY A 115 21.34 17.48 -12.16
N LYS A 116 20.68 16.36 -12.48
CA LYS A 116 20.21 16.01 -13.84
C LYS A 116 18.78 16.51 -14.13
N GLY A 117 18.38 17.60 -13.48
CA GLY A 117 17.13 18.30 -13.77
C GLY A 117 15.88 17.77 -13.08
N TYR A 118 16.02 17.01 -11.99
CA TYR A 118 14.90 16.51 -11.20
C TYR A 118 14.26 17.60 -10.33
N ALA A 119 12.95 17.73 -10.42
CA ALA A 119 12.12 18.53 -9.54
C ALA A 119 11.12 17.62 -8.82
N PHE A 120 11.12 17.66 -7.49
CA PHE A 120 10.21 16.87 -6.67
C PHE A 120 8.77 17.40 -6.81
N VAL A 121 7.81 16.51 -7.06
CA VAL A 121 6.40 16.85 -7.22
C VAL A 121 5.59 16.35 -6.02
N ALA A 122 5.71 15.07 -5.70
CA ALA A 122 4.94 14.45 -4.62
C ALA A 122 5.60 13.17 -4.11
N ARG A 123 5.19 12.78 -2.90
CA ARG A 123 5.52 11.51 -2.27
C ARG A 123 4.23 10.81 -1.85
N GLN A 124 4.20 9.48 -1.97
CA GLN A 124 3.03 8.65 -1.68
C GLN A 124 1.77 9.22 -2.32
N GLN A 125 1.89 9.60 -3.59
CA GLN A 125 0.82 10.29 -4.28
C GLN A 125 -0.33 9.33 -4.48
N HIS A 126 -1.46 9.65 -3.86
CA HIS A 126 -2.67 8.89 -4.01
C HIS A 126 -3.24 9.04 -5.42
N VAL A 127 -3.46 7.91 -6.07
CA VAL A 127 -4.06 7.77 -7.39
C VAL A 127 -5.40 7.05 -7.21
N HIS A 128 -6.48 7.75 -7.54
CA HIS A 128 -7.82 7.18 -7.47
C HIS A 128 -8.23 6.65 -8.84
N THR A 129 -8.56 5.37 -8.90
CA THR A 129 -9.32 4.79 -10.01
C THR A 129 -10.74 4.49 -9.53
N GLU A 130 -11.71 4.36 -10.44
CA GLU A 130 -13.11 4.07 -10.09
C GLU A 130 -13.30 2.79 -9.24
N LYS A 131 -12.29 1.91 -9.23
CA LYS A 131 -12.36 0.58 -8.60
C LYS A 131 -11.41 0.42 -7.41
N GLU A 132 -10.23 1.04 -7.44
CA GLU A 132 -9.19 0.84 -6.44
C GLU A 132 -8.36 2.11 -6.15
N HIS A 133 -7.79 2.14 -4.94
CA HIS A 133 -6.90 3.18 -4.46
C HIS A 133 -5.45 2.71 -4.63
N TYR A 134 -4.65 3.53 -5.28
CA TYR A 134 -3.26 3.24 -5.56
C TYR A 134 -2.37 4.37 -5.05
N TYR A 135 -1.09 4.08 -4.83
CA TYR A 135 -0.10 5.04 -4.36
C TYR A 135 1.16 4.92 -5.21
N ILE A 136 1.69 6.07 -5.62
CA ILE A 136 3.00 6.17 -6.28
C ILE A 136 3.99 6.67 -5.23
N ASP A 137 5.12 5.97 -5.04
CA ASP A 137 6.01 6.29 -3.91
C ASP A 137 6.67 7.66 -4.08
N LEU A 138 7.24 7.92 -5.25
CA LEU A 138 7.84 9.20 -5.59
C LEU A 138 7.44 9.66 -6.98
N VAL A 139 7.10 10.95 -7.08
CA VAL A 139 6.79 11.62 -8.34
C VAL A 139 7.75 12.78 -8.52
N PHE A 140 8.46 12.75 -9.65
CA PHE A 140 9.33 13.81 -10.11
C PHE A 140 8.88 14.35 -11.47
N TYR A 141 9.30 15.57 -11.75
CA TYR A 141 9.34 16.11 -13.10
C TYR A 141 10.80 16.38 -13.46
N ASN A 142 11.25 15.89 -14.61
CA ASN A 142 12.57 16.20 -15.13
C ASN A 142 12.43 17.35 -16.14
N TYR A 143 12.95 18.54 -15.82
CA TYR A 143 12.78 19.71 -16.70
C TYR A 143 13.71 19.72 -17.91
N ILE A 144 14.79 18.92 -17.92
CA ILE A 144 15.69 18.78 -19.07
C ILE A 144 15.09 17.84 -20.11
N LEU A 145 14.58 16.71 -19.64
CA LEU A 145 13.83 15.75 -20.44
C LEU A 145 12.41 16.24 -20.73
N LYS A 146 11.89 17.19 -19.96
CA LYS A 146 10.50 17.67 -19.99
C LYS A 146 9.49 16.52 -19.86
N CYS A 147 9.63 15.66 -18.86
CA CYS A 147 8.72 14.54 -18.62
C CYS A 147 8.53 14.26 -17.14
N PHE A 148 7.43 13.60 -16.79
CA PHE A 148 7.27 13.03 -15.45
C PHE A 148 8.11 11.76 -15.29
N VAL A 149 8.61 11.54 -14.08
CA VAL A 149 9.31 10.33 -13.66
C VAL A 149 8.64 9.79 -12.41
N LEU A 150 7.98 8.65 -12.54
CA LEU A 150 7.27 7.94 -11.48
C LEU A 150 8.17 6.83 -10.96
N ILE A 151 8.28 6.68 -9.64
CA ILE A 151 9.17 5.70 -9.03
C ILE A 151 8.41 4.97 -7.92
N ASP A 152 8.42 3.64 -8.00
CA ASP A 152 7.91 2.75 -6.97
C ASP A 152 9.04 1.84 -6.47
N LEU A 153 9.09 1.61 -5.16
CA LEU A 153 10.02 0.72 -4.48
C LEU A 153 9.30 -0.57 -4.08
N LYS A 154 9.92 -1.72 -4.35
CA LYS A 154 9.41 -3.04 -3.98
C LYS A 154 10.47 -3.77 -3.15
N THR A 155 10.11 -4.12 -1.92
CA THR A 155 10.98 -4.90 -1.01
C THR A 155 11.13 -6.36 -1.49
N ASN A 156 10.16 -6.84 -2.26
CA ASN A 156 10.13 -8.17 -2.85
C ASN A 156 10.39 -8.15 -4.37
N LYS A 157 10.62 -9.33 -4.95
CA LYS A 157 10.75 -9.53 -6.40
C LYS A 157 9.62 -8.86 -7.18
N ILE A 158 9.99 -8.10 -8.21
CA ILE A 158 9.03 -7.43 -9.11
C ILE A 158 8.15 -8.48 -9.79
N THR A 159 6.83 -8.32 -9.66
CA THR A 159 5.83 -9.15 -10.32
C THR A 159 5.32 -8.51 -11.61
N HIS A 160 4.66 -9.30 -12.47
CA HIS A 160 3.95 -8.75 -13.64
C HIS A 160 2.85 -7.75 -13.25
N GLN A 161 2.28 -7.89 -12.05
CA GLN A 161 1.28 -6.95 -11.54
C GLN A 161 1.88 -5.58 -11.25
N ASP A 162 3.11 -5.53 -10.71
CA ASP A 162 3.81 -4.26 -10.44
C ASP A 162 4.13 -3.51 -11.74
N ILE A 163 4.53 -4.23 -12.79
CA ILE A 163 4.75 -3.64 -14.12
C ILE A 163 3.44 -3.09 -14.70
N GLY A 164 2.36 -3.89 -14.63
CA GLY A 164 1.04 -3.44 -15.10
C GLY A 164 0.49 -2.23 -14.32
N GLN A 165 0.77 -2.17 -13.01
CA GLN A 165 0.43 -1.03 -12.16
C GLN A 165 1.21 0.23 -12.59
N MET A 166 2.52 0.11 -12.80
CA MET A 166 3.34 1.22 -13.28
C MET A 166 2.90 1.69 -14.68
N ASP A 167 2.59 0.76 -15.58
CA ASP A 167 2.06 1.07 -16.92
C ASP A 167 0.76 1.87 -16.84
N MET A 168 -0.13 1.51 -15.91
CA MET A 168 -1.37 2.24 -15.66
C MET A 168 -1.07 3.67 -15.18
N TYR A 169 -0.13 3.84 -14.24
CA TYR A 169 0.25 5.16 -13.74
C TYR A 169 0.82 6.06 -14.84
N VAL A 170 1.74 5.52 -15.65
CA VAL A 170 2.36 6.22 -16.78
C VAL A 170 1.28 6.72 -17.75
N ARG A 171 0.34 5.85 -18.14
CA ARG A 171 -0.77 6.22 -19.04
C ARG A 171 -1.66 7.31 -18.44
N MET A 172 -2.01 7.17 -17.16
CA MET A 172 -2.83 8.16 -16.47
C MET A 172 -2.14 9.53 -16.41
N TYR A 173 -0.82 9.57 -16.17
CA TYR A 173 -0.06 10.82 -16.20
C TYR A 173 -0.02 11.43 -17.60
N ASP A 174 0.20 10.60 -18.62
CA ASP A 174 0.21 11.02 -20.02
C ASP A 174 -1.14 11.58 -20.48
N GLU A 175 -2.25 11.07 -19.95
CA GLU A 175 -3.59 11.54 -20.28
C GLU A 175 -4.06 12.74 -19.45
N LEU A 176 -3.72 12.79 -18.16
CA LEU A 176 -4.32 13.74 -17.21
C LEU A 176 -3.38 14.87 -16.75
N LYS A 177 -2.07 14.70 -16.88
CA LYS A 177 -1.06 15.61 -16.29
C LYS A 177 -0.07 16.17 -17.30
N LYS A 178 0.32 15.35 -18.29
CA LYS A 178 1.25 15.72 -19.34
C LYS A 178 0.69 16.85 -20.19
N ARG A 179 1.53 17.84 -20.49
CA ARG A 179 1.21 18.92 -21.43
C ARG A 179 1.59 18.50 -22.84
N ASP A 180 1.05 19.20 -23.84
CA ASP A 180 1.34 18.90 -25.26
C ASP A 180 2.84 19.00 -25.61
N ASP A 181 3.61 19.79 -24.85
CA ASP A 181 5.04 20.01 -25.03
C ASP A 181 5.93 19.17 -24.10
N ASP A 182 5.34 18.29 -23.30
CA ASP A 182 6.05 17.32 -22.46
C ASP A 182 6.27 16.01 -23.22
N ASN A 183 7.44 15.41 -22.99
CA ASN A 183 7.77 14.07 -23.43
C ASN A 183 7.02 13.00 -22.61
N PRO A 184 6.89 11.77 -23.13
CA PRO A 184 6.20 10.67 -22.44
C PRO A 184 6.71 10.45 -21.02
N THR A 185 5.78 10.17 -20.10
CA THR A 185 6.07 9.85 -18.70
C THR A 185 6.88 8.57 -18.59
N ILE A 186 7.82 8.54 -17.65
CA ILE A 186 8.71 7.40 -17.41
C ILE A 186 8.33 6.75 -16.09
N GLY A 187 8.11 5.43 -16.11
CA GLY A 187 7.93 4.63 -14.91
C GLY A 187 9.20 3.89 -14.54
N ILE A 188 9.58 3.92 -13.27
CA ILE A 188 10.73 3.18 -12.72
C ILE A 188 10.22 2.32 -11.57
N VAL A 189 10.34 1.00 -11.71
CA VAL A 189 10.08 0.07 -10.60
C VAL A 189 11.42 -0.41 -10.07
N LEU A 190 11.67 -0.13 -8.79
CA LEU A 190 12.89 -0.49 -8.09
C LEU A 190 12.66 -1.75 -7.25
N CYS A 191 13.55 -2.72 -7.36
CA CYS A 191 13.55 -3.90 -6.49
C CYS A 191 14.67 -3.79 -5.48
N GLU A 192 14.39 -4.10 -4.22
CA GLU A 192 15.38 -4.19 -3.15
C GLU A 192 16.17 -5.52 -3.16
N GLU A 193 15.70 -6.53 -3.89
CA GLU A 193 16.26 -7.88 -3.83
C GLU A 193 17.64 -7.96 -4.52
N THR A 194 18.58 -8.64 -3.86
CA THR A 194 20.02 -8.58 -4.12
C THR A 194 20.50 -9.26 -5.40
N ASP A 195 19.67 -10.03 -6.09
CA ASP A 195 20.18 -11.09 -6.97
C ASP A 195 20.02 -10.91 -8.48
N GLU A 196 19.33 -9.89 -9.04
CA GLU A 196 19.58 -9.46 -10.45
C GLU A 196 18.72 -8.30 -10.99
N ASP A 197 17.54 -7.97 -10.45
CA ASP A 197 16.55 -7.13 -11.16
C ASP A 197 16.25 -5.79 -10.45
N ILE A 198 17.22 -4.88 -10.36
CA ILE A 198 17.10 -3.71 -9.46
C ILE A 198 16.28 -2.56 -10.03
N ALA A 199 16.20 -2.39 -11.35
CA ALA A 199 15.38 -1.33 -11.94
C ALA A 199 14.78 -1.81 -13.26
N ARG A 200 13.44 -1.86 -13.32
CA ARG A 200 12.74 -2.02 -14.60
C ARG A 200 12.13 -0.69 -14.99
N TYR A 201 12.57 -0.18 -16.13
CA TYR A 201 11.97 0.99 -16.76
C TYR A 201 10.74 0.56 -17.55
N SER A 202 9.57 1.06 -17.18
CA SER A 202 8.43 1.06 -18.09
C SER A 202 8.50 2.31 -18.95
N ILE A 203 8.85 2.13 -20.22
CA ILE A 203 8.79 3.18 -21.23
C ILE A 203 7.78 2.74 -22.28
N LEU A 204 6.55 3.20 -22.13
CA LEU A 204 5.56 3.08 -23.18
C LEU A 204 5.72 4.29 -24.11
N HIS A 205 6.39 4.10 -25.25
CA HIS A 205 6.03 4.59 -26.59
C HIS A 205 7.22 4.46 -27.58
N GLY A 206 7.22 3.37 -28.35
CA GLY A 206 7.59 3.32 -29.78
C GLY A 206 8.99 3.72 -30.26
N ASN A 207 9.93 4.13 -29.41
CA ASN A 207 11.25 4.58 -29.88
C ASN A 207 12.38 4.27 -28.89
N GLU A 208 12.73 2.99 -28.74
CA GLU A 208 13.84 2.50 -27.91
C GLU A 208 15.18 3.20 -28.21
N GLN A 209 15.38 3.62 -29.47
CA GLN A 209 16.60 4.31 -29.90
C GLN A 209 16.68 5.76 -29.40
N LEU A 210 15.53 6.44 -29.28
CA LEU A 210 15.44 7.77 -28.66
C LEU A 210 15.67 7.68 -27.14
N PHE A 211 15.14 6.61 -26.52
CA PHE A 211 15.37 6.29 -25.11
C PHE A 211 16.86 6.09 -24.80
N ALA A 212 17.53 5.22 -25.54
CA ALA A 212 18.93 4.89 -25.32
C ALA A 212 19.88 6.10 -25.45
N SER A 213 19.55 7.04 -26.34
CA SER A 213 20.46 8.14 -26.69
C SER A 213 20.29 9.38 -25.81
N LYS A 214 19.04 9.76 -25.48
CA LYS A 214 18.74 11.01 -24.76
C LYS A 214 18.41 10.77 -23.29
N TYR A 215 17.69 9.71 -22.96
CA TYR A 215 17.17 9.50 -21.61
C TYR A 215 18.20 8.89 -20.67
N LYS A 216 19.03 7.94 -21.14
CA LYS A 216 20.13 7.37 -20.34
C LYS A 216 21.13 8.39 -19.80
N LEU A 217 21.29 9.54 -20.46
CA LEU A 217 22.19 10.61 -19.99
C LEU A 217 21.67 11.34 -18.75
N TYR A 218 20.36 11.51 -18.65
CA TYR A 218 19.72 12.32 -17.61
C TYR A 218 19.03 11.49 -16.53
N LEU A 219 18.69 10.23 -16.81
CA LEU A 219 18.26 9.28 -15.80
C LEU A 219 19.48 8.77 -14.99
N PRO A 220 19.30 8.38 -13.72
CA PRO A 220 20.30 7.62 -12.99
C PRO A 220 20.49 6.25 -13.63
N ASP A 221 21.73 5.76 -13.60
CA ASP A 221 22.05 4.39 -14.03
C ASP A 221 21.44 3.37 -13.04
N GLU A 222 21.07 2.20 -13.54
CA GLU A 222 20.63 1.07 -12.72
C GLU A 222 21.67 0.74 -11.64
N ASP A 223 22.96 0.80 -11.99
CA ASP A 223 24.06 0.57 -11.05
C ASP A 223 24.22 1.69 -10.01
N GLU A 224 23.89 2.93 -10.35
CA GLU A 224 23.88 4.06 -9.40
C GLU A 224 22.76 3.88 -8.38
N LEU A 225 21.55 3.56 -8.85
CA LEU A 225 20.39 3.28 -7.99
C LEU A 225 20.66 2.08 -7.08
N ARG A 226 21.22 1.00 -7.63
CA ARG A 226 21.65 -0.19 -6.88
C ARG A 226 22.62 0.13 -5.76
N ARG A 227 23.68 0.89 -6.07
CA ARG A 227 24.68 1.28 -5.06
C ARG A 227 24.04 2.11 -3.96
N GLU A 228 23.15 3.03 -4.31
CA GLU A 228 22.52 3.89 -3.33
C GLU A 228 21.57 3.10 -2.41
N ILE A 229 20.70 2.25 -2.96
CA ILE A 229 19.80 1.39 -2.16
C ILE A 229 20.63 0.48 -1.23
N SER A 230 21.68 -0.16 -1.77
CA SER A 230 22.55 -1.05 -1.00
C SER A 230 23.28 -0.32 0.14
N ARG A 231 23.79 0.88 -0.14
CA ARG A 231 24.44 1.74 0.86
C ARG A 231 23.49 2.09 2.00
N GLN A 232 22.25 2.48 1.68
CA GLN A 232 21.27 2.84 2.71
C GLN A 232 20.88 1.65 3.57
N LYS A 233 20.73 0.47 2.97
CA LYS A 233 20.48 -0.77 3.70
C LYS A 233 21.61 -1.08 4.69
N ALA A 234 22.86 -0.94 4.26
CA ALA A 234 24.02 -1.14 5.14
C ALA A 234 24.04 -0.15 6.32
N ILE A 235 23.76 1.14 6.05
CA ILE A 235 23.68 2.17 7.09
C ILE A 235 22.56 1.86 8.09
N PHE A 236 21.37 1.51 7.59
CA PHE A 236 20.23 1.17 8.44
C PHE A 236 20.53 -0.05 9.33
N GLN A 237 21.14 -1.10 8.78
CA GLN A 237 21.54 -2.28 9.55
C GLN A 237 22.54 -1.96 10.67
N LEU A 238 23.51 -1.07 10.41
CA LEU A 238 24.46 -0.62 11.43
C LEU A 238 23.75 0.15 12.55
N GLN A 239 22.85 1.07 12.20
CA GLN A 239 22.08 1.85 13.18
C GLN A 239 21.17 0.97 14.05
N GLN A 240 20.59 -0.09 13.49
CA GLN A 240 19.79 -1.05 14.26
C GLN A 240 20.65 -1.86 15.22
N LYS A 241 21.85 -2.28 14.80
CA LYS A 241 22.80 -2.98 15.67
C LYS A 241 23.28 -2.10 16.82
N GLU A 242 23.60 -0.82 16.56
CA GLU A 242 23.95 0.13 17.63
C GLU A 242 22.80 0.34 18.60
N LYS A 243 21.57 0.56 18.11
CA LYS A 243 20.39 0.71 18.98
C LYS A 243 20.12 -0.52 19.83
N ALA A 244 20.36 -1.73 19.31
CA ALA A 244 20.25 -2.97 20.07
C ALA A 244 21.32 -3.05 21.15
N ALA A 245 22.58 -2.74 20.82
CA ALA A 245 23.69 -2.76 21.78
C ALA A 245 23.53 -1.73 22.92
N LEU A 246 23.00 -0.54 22.63
CA LEU A 246 22.69 0.48 23.64
C LEU A 246 21.55 0.02 24.58
N LYS A 247 20.52 -0.64 24.05
CA LYS A 247 19.43 -1.19 24.87
C LYS A 247 19.86 -2.35 25.78
N GLU A 248 20.82 -3.15 25.34
CA GLU A 248 21.41 -4.22 26.16
C GLU A 248 22.29 -3.64 27.28
N ALA A 249 23.05 -2.57 27.00
CA ALA A 249 23.86 -1.88 28.00
C ALA A 249 23.02 -1.17 29.08
N ASP A 250 21.88 -0.59 28.71
CA ASP A 250 20.94 0.05 29.66
C ASP A 250 20.10 -0.96 30.48
N ALA A 251 20.11 -2.25 30.10
CA ALA A 251 19.35 -3.30 30.79
C ALA A 251 20.18 -4.07 31.84
N ASP A 252 21.51 -3.92 31.80
CA ASP A 252 22.46 -4.48 32.76
C ASP A 252 22.87 -3.49 33.89
N GLU A 253 22.33 -2.26 33.89
CA GLU A 253 22.39 -1.26 34.99
C GLU A 253 21.10 -1.26 35.84
#